data_AF-X1U5W1-F1
#
_entry.id   AF-X1U5W1-F1
#
_cell.length_a   1.000
_cell.length_b   1.000
_cell.length_c   1.000
_cell.angle_alpha   90.00
_cell.angle_beta   90.00
_cell.angle_gamma   90.00
#
_symmetry.space_group_name_H-M   'P 1'
#
loop_
_entity.id
_entity.type
_entity.pdbx_description
1 polymer ?
#
loop_
_entity_poly.entity_id
_entity_poly.type
_entity_poly.pdbx_seq_one_letter_code
_entity_poly.pdbx_strand_id
1 'polypeptide(L)'
;MIITGLEVIQGNPGISANPGPAVRALPGEKVELTYGDTLRVNVSFDYRGPAMETTLEGAIGEFRAFPTERFIVLLKNGVEIDLPKSPDFTPCERSVDIAITSDIDPGTDYDLSVSLLDYREAGHPTIVNVINIVG
;
A
#
# COMPACT_ATOMS: atom_id res chain seq x y z
N MET A 1 9.93 2.70 8.22
CA MET A 1 8.73 2.94 7.42
C MET A 1 7.54 2.46 8.21
N ILE A 2 6.50 3.28 8.22
CA ILE A 2 5.21 3.00 8.83
C ILE A 2 4.12 3.33 7.83
N ILE A 3 3.01 2.59 7.87
CA ILE A 3 1.79 2.94 7.14
C ILE A 3 1.06 3.98 7.98
N THR A 4 0.81 5.16 7.40
CA THR A 4 0.19 6.30 8.09
C THR A 4 -1.29 6.45 7.78
N GLY A 5 -1.77 5.81 6.72
CA GLY A 5 -3.20 5.77 6.40
C GLY A 5 -3.54 4.96 5.16
N LEU A 6 -4.79 4.52 5.09
CA LEU A 6 -5.39 3.84 3.95
C LEU A 6 -6.57 4.69 3.46
N GLU A 7 -6.65 4.88 2.15
CA GLU A 7 -7.69 5.66 1.49
C GLU A 7 -8.30 4.85 0.34
N VAL A 8 -9.63 4.76 0.31
CA VAL A 8 -10.37 4.18 -0.82
C VAL A 8 -10.72 5.28 -1.81
N ILE A 9 -10.20 5.17 -3.03
CA ILE A 9 -10.55 6.02 -4.16
C ILE A 9 -11.55 5.23 -5.01
N GLN A 10 -12.81 5.63 -4.96
CA GLN A 10 -13.88 4.93 -5.68
C GLN A 10 -13.70 5.04 -7.20
N GLY A 11 -13.78 3.90 -7.88
CA GLY A 11 -13.89 3.87 -9.34
C GLY A 11 -15.29 4.30 -9.74
N ASN A 12 -15.44 5.46 -10.40
CA ASN A 12 -16.74 5.98 -10.85
C ASN A 12 -17.60 4.89 -11.55
N PRO A 13 -18.83 4.57 -11.07
CA PRO A 13 -19.81 3.83 -11.85
C PRO A 13 -20.50 4.79 -12.83
N GLY A 14 -19.77 5.26 -13.84
CA GLY A 14 -20.28 6.14 -14.88
C GLY A 14 -20.47 7.61 -14.48
N ILE A 15 -19.87 8.50 -15.27
CA ILE A 15 -20.03 9.97 -15.29
C ILE A 15 -19.21 10.76 -14.24
N SER A 16 -18.30 11.58 -14.77
CA SER A 16 -17.72 12.83 -14.24
C SER A 16 -17.08 12.83 -12.85
N ALA A 17 -15.76 13.05 -12.88
CA ALA A 17 -14.89 13.59 -11.86
C ALA A 17 -15.59 14.27 -10.66
N ASN A 18 -15.58 13.57 -9.53
CA ASN A 18 -15.34 14.13 -8.21
C ASN A 18 -14.63 13.02 -7.41
N PRO A 19 -13.46 13.25 -6.80
CA PRO A 19 -12.92 12.29 -5.85
C PRO A 19 -13.96 12.15 -4.74
N GLY A 20 -14.61 10.99 -4.68
CA GLY A 20 -15.48 10.62 -3.57
C GLY A 20 -14.71 10.77 -2.25
N PRO A 21 -15.40 10.93 -1.12
CA PRO A 21 -14.74 11.09 0.17
C PRO A 21 -13.78 9.92 0.39
N ALA A 22 -12.48 10.22 0.51
CA ALA A 22 -11.48 9.24 0.89
C ALA A 22 -11.89 8.66 2.25
N VAL A 23 -12.37 7.43 2.26
CA VAL A 23 -12.68 6.74 3.52
C VAL A 23 -11.32 6.39 4.13
N ARG A 24 -10.95 7.14 5.17
CA ARG A 24 -9.78 6.86 5.99
C ARG A 24 -10.14 5.70 6.92
N ALA A 25 -9.63 4.51 6.65
CA ALA A 25 -9.71 3.43 7.64
C ALA A 25 -8.67 3.69 8.74
N LEU A 26 -9.10 3.65 10.00
CA LEU A 26 -8.19 3.74 11.13
C LEU A 26 -7.36 2.45 11.24
N PRO A 27 -6.15 2.50 11.84
CA PRO A 27 -5.40 1.28 12.16
C PRO A 27 -6.26 0.33 13.01
N GLY A 28 -6.56 -0.86 12.48
CA GLY A 28 -7.41 -1.87 13.11
C GLY A 28 -8.83 -1.98 12.55
N GLU A 29 -9.25 -1.05 11.68
CA GLU A 29 -10.48 -1.18 10.89
C GLU A 29 -10.18 -1.86 9.55
N LYS A 30 -11.03 -2.80 9.16
CA LYS A 30 -10.95 -3.43 7.85
C LYS A 30 -11.39 -2.43 6.78
N VAL A 31 -10.67 -2.38 5.68
CA VAL A 31 -11.04 -1.66 4.46
C VAL A 31 -11.84 -2.61 3.58
N GLU A 32 -13.01 -2.18 3.14
CA GLU A 32 -13.77 -2.87 2.09
C GLU A 32 -13.51 -2.21 0.75
N LEU A 33 -13.20 -3.02 -0.26
CA LEU A 33 -12.87 -2.59 -1.61
C LEU A 33 -13.69 -3.40 -2.61
N THR A 34 -14.08 -2.77 -3.72
CA THR A 34 -14.75 -3.42 -4.85
C THR A 34 -13.92 -3.30 -6.13
N TYR A 35 -14.21 -4.12 -7.13
CA TYR A 35 -13.54 -4.00 -8.42
C TYR A 35 -13.76 -2.62 -9.05
N GLY A 36 -12.67 -2.01 -9.49
CA GLY A 36 -12.64 -0.63 -9.99
C GLY A 36 -12.21 0.40 -8.94
N ASP A 37 -12.25 0.06 -7.65
CA ASP A 37 -11.67 0.91 -6.61
C ASP A 37 -10.14 0.93 -6.69
N THR A 38 -9.54 1.97 -6.13
CA THR A 38 -8.10 2.06 -5.92
C THR A 38 -7.81 2.25 -4.45
N LEU A 39 -7.00 1.37 -3.87
CA LEU A 39 -6.48 1.53 -2.53
C LEU A 39 -5.23 2.41 -2.59
N ARG A 40 -5.29 3.61 -2.00
CA ARG A 40 -4.12 4.44 -1.77
C ARG A 40 -3.56 4.16 -0.38
N VAL A 41 -2.27 3.83 -0.33
CA VAL A 41 -1.55 3.52 0.90
C VAL A 41 -0.54 4.62 1.15
N ASN A 42 -0.74 5.38 2.23
CA ASN A 42 0.17 6.43 2.67
C ASN A 42 1.22 5.85 3.63
N VAL A 43 2.48 6.22 3.41
CA VAL A 43 3.60 5.80 4.25
C VAL A 43 4.48 6.98 4.67
N SER A 44 5.14 6.80 5.81
CA SER A 44 6.20 7.69 6.29
C SER A 44 7.44 6.88 6.64
N PHE A 45 8.61 7.38 6.25
CA PHE A 45 9.91 6.79 6.58
C PHE A 45 11.00 7.86 6.60
N ASP A 46 12.05 7.64 7.38
CA ASP A 46 13.22 8.51 7.37
C ASP A 46 14.24 8.05 6.32
N TYR A 47 14.79 9.00 5.58
CA TYR A 47 15.85 8.77 4.60
C TYR A 47 17.13 9.50 4.98
N ARG A 48 18.26 8.80 4.88
CA ARG A 48 19.60 9.38 4.98
C ARG A 48 20.52 8.67 4.00
N GLY A 49 21.08 9.40 3.04
CA GLY A 49 21.90 8.81 1.99
C GLY A 49 22.17 9.74 0.81
N PRO A 50 22.84 9.22 -0.24
CA PRO A 50 23.01 9.92 -1.52
C PRO A 50 21.64 10.17 -2.19
N ALA A 51 21.60 10.87 -3.33
CA ALA A 51 20.38 10.87 -4.12
C ALA A 51 20.16 9.46 -4.70
N MET A 52 18.94 8.95 -4.66
CA MET A 52 18.57 7.67 -5.29
C MET A 52 17.15 7.70 -5.85
N GLU A 53 16.94 6.90 -6.89
CA GLU A 53 15.61 6.54 -7.38
C GLU A 53 15.29 5.14 -6.83
N THR A 54 14.05 4.91 -6.43
CA THR A 54 13.61 3.57 -6.00
C THR A 54 12.13 3.39 -6.25
N THR A 55 11.65 2.15 -6.18
CA THR A 55 10.23 1.84 -6.27
C THR A 55 9.63 1.65 -4.88
N LEU A 56 8.59 2.41 -4.58
CA LEU A 56 7.66 2.13 -3.48
C LEU A 56 6.62 1.13 -3.96
N GLU A 57 6.70 -0.10 -3.46
CA GLU A 57 5.80 -1.20 -3.81
C GLU A 57 4.78 -1.44 -2.69
N GLY A 58 3.50 -1.39 -3.04
CA GLY A 58 2.40 -1.84 -2.20
C GLY A 58 1.85 -3.16 -2.72
N ALA A 59 1.61 -4.12 -1.83
CA ALA A 59 1.14 -5.46 -2.17
C ALA A 59 0.00 -5.92 -1.26
N ILE A 60 -1.05 -6.46 -1.88
CA ILE A 60 -2.17 -7.16 -1.24
C ILE A 60 -1.94 -8.66 -1.38
N GLY A 61 -2.15 -9.41 -0.31
CA GLY A 61 -1.82 -10.82 -0.30
C GLY A 61 -2.23 -11.57 0.95
N GLU A 62 -1.57 -12.70 1.18
CA GLU A 62 -1.76 -13.54 2.37
C GLU A 62 -0.42 -13.75 3.09
N PHE A 63 -0.38 -13.38 4.36
CA PHE A 63 0.70 -13.61 5.28
C PHE A 63 0.52 -14.97 5.94
N ARG A 64 1.48 -15.85 5.71
CA ARG A 64 1.50 -17.19 6.29
C ARG A 64 2.63 -17.30 7.29
N ALA A 65 2.28 -17.50 8.56
CA ALA A 65 3.26 -17.66 9.63
C ALA A 65 3.87 -19.07 9.72
N PHE A 66 3.24 -20.08 9.11
CA PHE A 66 3.66 -21.49 9.20
C PHE A 66 3.55 -22.20 7.84
N PRO A 67 4.49 -23.10 7.46
CA PRO A 67 5.70 -23.53 8.18
C PRO A 67 6.89 -22.55 8.08
N THR A 68 6.79 -21.54 7.22
CA THR A 68 7.78 -20.48 7.03
C THR A 68 7.05 -19.16 6.88
N GLU A 69 7.48 -18.15 7.63
CA GLU A 69 6.93 -16.81 7.53
C GLU A 69 7.15 -16.25 6.12
N ARG A 70 6.07 -16.02 5.39
CA ARG A 70 6.12 -15.43 4.05
C ARG A 70 4.83 -14.69 3.72
N PHE A 71 4.98 -13.64 2.93
CA PHE A 71 3.88 -12.92 2.31
C PHE A 71 3.68 -13.44 0.89
N ILE A 72 2.50 -13.99 0.60
CA ILE A 72 2.11 -14.42 -0.75
C ILE A 72 1.44 -13.23 -1.41
N VAL A 73 2.13 -12.62 -2.38
CA VAL A 73 1.58 -11.51 -3.15
C VAL A 73 0.51 -12.03 -4.12
N LEU A 74 -0.69 -11.46 -4.04
CA LEU A 74 -1.78 -11.73 -4.98
C LEU A 74 -1.97 -10.57 -5.96
N LEU A 75 -1.87 -9.34 -5.46
CA LEU A 75 -1.97 -8.13 -6.25
C LEU A 75 -0.94 -7.12 -5.75
N LYS A 76 -0.32 -6.37 -6.65
CA LYS A 76 0.64 -5.33 -6.27
C LYS A 76 0.74 -4.23 -7.30
N ASN A 77 1.22 -3.07 -6.86
CA ASN A 77 1.65 -2.01 -7.73
C ASN A 77 2.88 -1.29 -7.15
N GLY A 78 3.66 -0.68 -8.03
CA GLY A 78 4.85 0.09 -7.68
C GLY A 78 4.80 1.48 -8.27
N VAL A 79 5.34 2.46 -7.55
CA VAL A 79 5.58 3.80 -8.05
C VAL A 79 7.04 4.18 -7.85
N GLU A 80 7.67 4.71 -8.90
CA GLU A 80 9.01 5.26 -8.81
C GLU A 80 8.98 6.56 -8.01
N ILE A 81 9.90 6.67 -7.06
CA ILE A 81 10.07 7.84 -6.21
C ILE A 81 11.51 8.30 -6.20
N ASP A 82 11.68 9.62 -6.22
CA ASP A 82 12.96 10.26 -6.01
C ASP A 82 13.20 10.51 -4.52
N LEU A 83 14.36 10.09 -4.06
CA LEU A 83 14.89 10.38 -2.74
C LEU A 83 16.10 11.33 -2.91
N PRO A 84 15.94 12.62 -2.58
CA PRO A 84 17.05 13.56 -2.70
C PRO A 84 18.16 13.20 -1.71
N LYS A 85 19.40 13.59 -2.03
CA LYS A 85 20.52 13.46 -1.11
C LYS A 85 20.18 14.08 0.24
N SER A 86 20.33 13.29 1.29
CA SER A 86 20.05 13.71 2.67
C SER A 86 21.22 13.32 3.58
N PRO A 87 22.00 14.29 4.11
CA PRO A 87 23.10 13.98 5.03
C PRO A 87 22.62 13.53 6.42
N ASP A 88 21.42 13.98 6.81
CA ASP A 88 20.75 13.62 8.07
C ASP A 88 19.50 12.79 7.78
N PHE A 89 18.89 12.22 8.83
CA PHE A 89 17.59 11.56 8.68
C PHE A 89 16.51 12.60 8.40
N THR A 90 15.95 12.55 7.19
CA THR A 90 14.87 13.43 6.74
C THR A 90 13.58 12.63 6.59
N PRO A 91 12.49 13.03 7.26
CA PRO A 91 11.18 12.41 7.07
C PRO A 91 10.70 12.54 5.62
N CYS A 92 10.27 11.42 5.05
CA CYS A 92 9.71 11.32 3.72
C CYS A 92 8.29 10.76 3.81
N GLU A 93 7.35 11.46 3.19
CA GLU A 93 5.97 11.00 3.02
C GLU A 93 5.72 10.68 1.55
N ARG A 94 5.17 9.50 1.30
CA ARG A 94 4.86 8.99 -0.05
C ARG A 94 3.59 8.16 0.00
N SER A 95 3.02 7.92 -1.17
CA SER A 95 1.85 7.07 -1.34
C SER A 95 2.03 6.13 -2.53
N VAL A 96 1.43 4.95 -2.47
CA VAL A 96 1.31 4.02 -3.59
C VAL A 96 -0.15 3.64 -3.77
N ASP A 97 -0.59 3.57 -5.02
CA ASP A 97 -1.96 3.28 -5.39
C ASP A 97 -2.05 1.86 -5.95
N ILE A 98 -2.95 1.03 -5.43
CA ILE A 98 -3.17 -0.35 -5.87
C ILE A 98 -4.59 -0.42 -6.43
N ALA A 99 -4.72 -0.57 -7.75
CA ALA A 99 -6.00 -0.71 -8.43
C ALA A 99 -6.58 -2.11 -8.19
N ILE A 100 -7.83 -2.19 -7.74
CA ILE A 100 -8.50 -3.45 -7.43
C ILE A 100 -9.15 -3.99 -8.70
N THR A 101 -8.52 -5.03 -9.27
CA THR A 101 -8.92 -5.67 -10.52
C THR A 101 -9.38 -7.10 -10.27
N SER A 102 -9.91 -7.75 -11.31
CA SER A 102 -10.24 -9.18 -11.28
C SER A 102 -9.04 -10.12 -11.17
N ASP A 103 -7.81 -9.60 -11.04
CA ASP A 103 -6.60 -10.42 -10.82
C ASP A 103 -6.50 -10.93 -9.37
N ILE A 104 -7.32 -10.39 -8.46
CA ILE A 104 -7.50 -10.88 -7.10
C ILE A 104 -8.96 -11.28 -6.89
N ASP A 105 -9.17 -12.46 -6.31
CA ASP A 105 -10.51 -12.97 -6.04
C ASP A 105 -11.19 -12.16 -4.91
N PRO A 106 -12.54 -12.11 -4.86
CA PRO A 106 -13.25 -11.59 -3.71
C PRO A 106 -12.97 -12.46 -2.48
N GLY A 107 -12.83 -11.82 -1.31
CA GLY A 107 -12.41 -12.50 -0.10
C GLY A 107 -12.31 -11.56 1.09
N THR A 108 -12.09 -12.13 2.27
CA THR A 108 -11.87 -11.38 3.51
C THR A 108 -10.48 -11.64 4.05
N ASP A 109 -10.02 -10.76 4.94
CA ASP A 109 -8.79 -10.96 5.70
C ASP A 109 -7.52 -10.98 4.83
N TYR A 110 -7.53 -10.25 3.71
CA TYR A 110 -6.29 -9.98 2.98
C TYR A 110 -5.37 -9.07 3.78
N ASP A 111 -4.08 -9.29 3.57
CA ASP A 111 -3.00 -8.59 4.22
C ASP A 111 -2.41 -7.53 3.29
N LEU A 112 -1.90 -6.45 3.88
CA LEU A 112 -1.24 -5.36 3.15
C LEU A 112 0.22 -5.27 3.55
N SER A 113 1.11 -5.27 2.56
CA SER A 113 2.55 -5.06 2.77
C SER A 113 3.05 -3.88 1.92
N VAL A 114 3.99 -3.11 2.45
CA VAL A 114 4.65 -2.02 1.72
C VAL A 114 6.16 -2.13 1.87
N SER A 115 6.89 -1.88 0.78
CA SER A 115 8.35 -1.94 0.77
C SER A 115 8.97 -0.93 -0.19
N LEU A 116 10.22 -0.55 0.09
CA LEU A 116 11.09 0.10 -0.89
C LEU A 116 12.06 -0.97 -1.42
N LEU A 117 12.12 -1.14 -2.74
CA LEU A 117 12.91 -2.22 -3.35
C LEU A 117 14.42 -2.03 -3.13
N ASP A 118 14.90 -0.79 -3.22
CA ASP A 118 16.35 -0.47 -3.19
C ASP A 118 16.80 0.12 -1.85
N TYR A 119 15.87 0.42 -0.94
CA TYR A 119 16.15 1.00 0.37
C TYR A 119 15.53 0.18 1.51
N ARG A 120 16.06 -1.03 1.70
CA ARG A 120 15.59 -2.01 2.70
C ARG A 120 15.68 -1.50 4.15
N GLU A 121 16.56 -0.55 4.45
CA GLU A 121 16.67 0.06 5.79
C GLU A 121 15.40 0.78 6.22
N ALA A 122 14.55 1.20 5.26
CA ALA A 122 13.23 1.71 5.58
C ALA A 122 12.31 0.65 6.22
N GLY A 123 12.63 -0.65 6.12
CA GLY A 123 11.80 -1.72 6.64
C GLY A 123 10.59 -2.04 5.75
N HIS A 124 9.80 -3.01 6.22
CA HIS A 124 8.76 -3.67 5.42
C HIS A 124 7.49 -3.88 6.28
N PRO A 125 6.74 -2.81 6.61
CA PRO A 125 5.51 -2.93 7.39
C PRO A 125 4.49 -3.82 6.69
N THR A 126 3.85 -4.68 7.48
CA THR A 126 2.73 -5.51 7.04
C THR A 126 1.58 -5.34 8.04
N ILE A 127 0.38 -5.09 7.55
CA ILE A 127 -0.84 -5.07 8.36
C ILE A 127 -1.64 -6.32 8.01
N VAL A 128 -1.96 -7.10 9.03
CA VAL A 128 -2.60 -8.41 8.90
C VAL A 128 -4.13 -8.27 8.92
N ASN A 129 -4.84 -9.01 8.09
CA ASN A 129 -6.30 -9.12 8.03
C ASN A 129 -7.03 -7.77 7.90
N VAL A 130 -6.54 -6.89 7.03
CA VAL A 130 -7.00 -5.50 6.94
C VAL A 130 -7.85 -5.20 5.71
N ILE A 131 -7.85 -6.05 4.68
CA ILE A 131 -8.60 -5.81 3.44
C ILE A 131 -9.66 -6.89 3.23
N ASN A 132 -10.88 -6.46 2.90
CA ASN A 132 -11.91 -7.29 2.30
C ASN A 132 -12.14 -6.82 0.86
N ILE A 133 -12.24 -7.75 -0.08
CA ILE A 133 -12.59 -7.49 -1.47
C ILE A 133 -13.98 -8.06 -1.73
N VAL A 134 -14.89 -7.19 -2.13
CA VAL A 134 -16.29 -7.48 -2.43
C VAL A 134 -16.48 -7.45 -3.95
N GLY A 135 -17.12 -8.49 -4.50
CA GLY A 135 -17.41 -8.65 -5.93
C GLY A 135 -18.85 -8.31 -6.30
#